data_AF-A0A7K0Y1G1-F1
#
_entry.id   AF-A0A7K0Y1G1-F1
#
_cell.length_a   1.000
_cell.length_b   1.000
_cell.length_c   1.000
_cell.angle_alpha   90.00
_cell.angle_beta   90.00
_cell.angle_gamma   90.00
#
_symmetry.space_group_name_H-M   'P 1'
#
loop_
_entity.id
_entity.type
_entity.pdbx_description
1 polymer ?
#
loop_
_entity_poly.entity_id
_entity_poly.type
_entity_poly.pdbx_seq_one_letter_code
_entity_poly.pdbx_strand_id
1 'polypeptide(L)' 'MLVNKVPSVLLTRRADHLRSHAGEVSFPGGRMEEGELPHHTAIREAYEEVALPIQMVNVLGTMQPITTFVSNSHITPV' A
#
# COMPACT_ATOMS: atom_id res chain seq x y z
N MET A 1 -10.58 4.36 7.27
CA MET A 1 -11.22 3.25 8.01
C MET A 1 -11.54 3.70 9.43
N LEU A 2 -12.61 3.20 10.04
CA LEU A 2 -12.94 3.48 11.45
C LEU A 2 -12.68 2.23 12.29
N VAL A 3 -11.91 2.35 13.36
CA VAL A 3 -11.79 1.33 14.41
C VAL A 3 -12.38 1.93 15.68
N ASN A 4 -13.38 1.27 16.27
CA ASN A 4 -14.11 1.81 17.42
C ASN A 4 -14.66 3.24 17.18
N LYS A 5 -15.14 3.51 15.96
CA LYS A 5 -15.64 4.83 15.49
C LYS A 5 -14.57 5.94 15.40
N VAL A 6 -13.29 5.61 15.47
CA VAL A 6 -12.18 6.58 15.35
C VAL A 6 -11.46 6.38 14.01
N PRO A 7 -11.14 7.45 13.26
CA PRO A 7 -10.27 7.36 12.10
C PRO A 7 -8.96 6.64 12.43
N SER A 8 -8.60 5.65 11.63
CA SER A 8 -7.43 4.81 11.88
C SER A 8 -6.71 4.49 10.58
N VAL A 9 -5.43 4.19 10.71
CA VAL A 9 -4.53 3.81 9.62
C VAL A 9 -4.25 2.32 9.72
N LEU A 10 -4.39 1.61 8.60
CA LEU A 10 -3.99 0.23 8.48
C LEU A 10 -2.53 0.17 8.05
N LEU A 11 -1.72 -0.63 8.76
CA LEU A 11 -0.34 -0.91 8.43
C LEU A 11 -0.13 -2.42 8.45
N THR A 12 0.81 -2.89 7.63
CA THR A 12 1.24 -4.29 7.55
C THR A 12 2.63 -4.42 8.17
N ARG A 13 2.92 -5.58 8.77
CA ARG A 13 4.30 -5.98 9.08
C ARG A 13 4.70 -7.06 8.10
N ARG A 14 5.76 -6.81 7.34
CA ARG A 14 6.29 -7.78 6.39
C ARG A 14 6.78 -9.03 7.13
N ALA A 15 6.52 -10.20 6.56
CA ALA A 15 6.88 -11.46 7.20
C ALA A 15 8.38 -11.54 7.48
N ASP A 16 8.74 -12.06 8.65
CA ASP A 16 10.13 -12.05 9.14
C ASP A 16 11.10 -12.90 8.28
N HIS A 17 10.57 -13.78 7.41
CA HIS A 17 11.34 -14.66 6.54
C HIS A 17 11.65 -14.09 5.14
N LEU A 18 11.24 -12.86 4.84
CA LEU A 18 11.48 -12.25 3.53
C LEU A 18 12.94 -11.81 3.36
N ARG A 19 13.49 -11.98 2.15
CA ARG A 19 14.90 -11.65 1.86
C ARG A 19 15.22 -10.14 1.93
N SER A 20 14.20 -9.30 1.81
CA SER A 20 14.29 -7.84 1.85
C SER A 20 13.18 -7.27 2.71
N HIS A 21 13.50 -6.27 3.53
CA HIS A 21 12.53 -5.54 4.35
C HIS A 21 11.78 -6.43 5.37
N ALA A 22 12.42 -7.49 5.87
CA ALA A 22 11.82 -8.39 6.86
C ALA A 22 11.47 -7.64 8.15
N GLY A 23 10.26 -7.85 8.65
CA GLY A 23 9.78 -7.22 9.89
C GLY A 23 9.47 -5.73 9.77
N GLU A 24 9.72 -5.09 8.62
CA GLU A 24 9.40 -3.67 8.42
C GLU A 24 7.89 -3.44 8.44
N VAL A 25 7.51 -2.28 9.00
CA VAL A 25 6.13 -1.80 8.98
C VAL A 25 5.95 -0.94 7.74
N SER A 26 4.91 -1.23 6.97
CA SER A 26 4.59 -0.53 5.72
C SER A 26 3.09 -0.29 5.60
N PHE A 27 2.71 0.59 4.67
CA PHE A 27 1.36 0.53 4.10
C PHE A 27 1.21 -0.71 3.22
N PRO A 28 -0.02 -1.19 2.99
CA PRO A 28 -0.28 -2.14 1.92
C PRO A 28 0.12 -1.55 0.58
N GLY A 29 0.74 -2.35 -0.29
CA GLY A 29 1.15 -1.89 -1.60
C GLY A 29 2.27 -2.71 -2.21
N GLY A 30 2.48 -2.51 -3.51
CA GLY A 30 3.44 -3.28 -4.26
C GLY A 30 3.81 -2.63 -5.58
N ARG A 31 4.30 -3.45 -6.51
CA ARG A 31 4.77 -2.95 -7.81
C ARG A 31 3.60 -2.75 -8.75
N MET A 32 3.65 -1.65 -9.48
CA MET A 32 2.71 -1.36 -10.56
C MET A 32 2.94 -2.33 -11.72
N GLU A 33 1.86 -2.93 -12.21
CA GLU A 33 1.87 -3.76 -13.41
C GLU A 33 1.67 -2.92 -14.67
N GLU A 34 1.97 -3.50 -15.84
CA GLU A 34 1.86 -2.79 -17.11
C GLU A 34 0.40 -2.37 -17.38
N GLY A 35 0.20 -1.08 -17.65
CA GLY A 35 -1.13 -0.51 -17.95
C GLY A 35 -1.95 -0.12 -16.72
N GLU A 36 -1.45 -0.32 -15.50
CA GLU A 36 -2.14 0.14 -14.29
C GLU A 36 -2.03 1.66 -14.09
N LEU A 37 -3.05 2.24 -13.46
CA LEU A 37 -2.97 3.54 -12.82
C LEU A 37 -2.56 3.33 -11.35
N PRO A 38 -1.90 4.30 -10.68
CA PRO A 38 -1.42 4.12 -9.31
C PRO A 38 -2.47 3.62 -8.32
N HIS A 39 -3.72 4.10 -8.43
CA HIS A 39 -4.79 3.66 -7.54
C HIS A 39 -5.31 2.25 -7.85
N HIS A 40 -5.22 1.78 -9.10
CA HIS A 40 -5.53 0.39 -9.42
C HIS A 40 -4.53 -0.55 -8.74
N THR A 41 -3.24 -0.22 -8.81
CA THR A 41 -2.17 -0.95 -8.11
C THR A 41 -2.40 -0.97 -6.60
N ALA A 42 -2.67 0.18 -5.98
CA ALA A 42 -2.88 0.27 -4.54
C ALA A 42 -4.10 -0.56 -4.08
N ILE A 43 -5.20 -0.54 -4.84
CA ILE A 43 -6.40 -1.32 -4.53
C ILE A 43 -6.15 -2.83 -4.67
N ARG A 44 -5.50 -3.25 -5.77
CA ARG A 44 -5.17 -4.66 -6.02
C ARG A 44 -4.29 -5.21 -4.91
N GLU A 45 -3.19 -4.52 -4.61
CA GLU A 45 -2.23 -4.93 -3.57
C GLU A 45 -2.87 -4.93 -2.17
N ALA A 46 -3.71 -3.95 -1.84
CA ALA A 46 -4.44 -3.97 -0.56
C ALA A 46 -5.43 -5.15 -0.45
N TYR A 47 -6.03 -5.58 -1.56
CA TYR A 47 -6.83 -6.79 -1.58
C TYR A 47 -5.97 -8.04 -1.40
N GLU A 48 -4.82 -8.14 -2.08
CA GLU A 48 -3.93 -9.29 -2.00
C GLU A 48 -3.28 -9.45 -0.62
N GLU A 49 -2.79 -8.36 -0.02
CA GLU A 49 -2.00 -8.42 1.21
C GLU A 49 -2.86 -8.51 2.49
N VAL A 50 -4.02 -7.85 2.50
CA VAL A 50 -4.87 -7.73 3.72
C VAL A 50 -6.34 -8.06 3.48
N ALA A 51 -6.69 -8.57 2.29
CA ALA A 51 -8.06 -8.91 1.92
C ALA A 51 -9.05 -7.74 2.05
N LEU A 52 -8.59 -6.49 1.86
CA LEU A 52 -9.46 -5.31 1.89
C LEU A 52 -10.43 -5.35 0.70
N PRO A 53 -11.76 -5.49 0.91
CA PRO A 53 -12.69 -5.59 -0.20
C PRO A 53 -12.71 -4.31 -1.02
N ILE A 54 -12.57 -4.45 -2.35
CA ILE A 54 -12.46 -3.32 -3.29
C ILE A 54 -13.65 -2.35 -3.14
N GLN A 55 -14.85 -2.88 -2.88
CA GLN A 55 -16.08 -2.09 -2.73
C GLN A 55 -16.09 -1.21 -1.46
N MET A 56 -15.20 -1.47 -0.50
CA MET A 56 -15.04 -0.65 0.72
C MET A 56 -14.02 0.48 0.55
N VAL A 57 -13.32 0.54 -0.59
CA VAL A 57 -12.29 1.54 -0.85
C VAL A 57 -12.91 2.76 -1.53
N ASN A 58 -12.68 3.93 -0.94
CA ASN A 58 -12.99 5.22 -1.55
C ASN A 58 -11.68 6.00 -1.73
N VAL A 59 -11.18 6.08 -2.97
CA VAL A 59 -9.94 6.78 -3.30
C VAL A 59 -10.21 8.28 -3.30
N LEU A 60 -9.49 9.02 -2.44
CA LEU A 60 -9.64 10.47 -2.33
C LEU A 60 -8.73 11.24 -3.29
N GLY A 61 -7.62 10.64 -3.72
CA GLY A 61 -6.65 11.24 -4.63
C GLY A 61 -5.34 10.48 -4.62
N THR A 62 -4.27 11.13 -5.09
CA THR A 62 -2.90 10.66 -4.98
C THR A 62 -2.03 11.77 -4.42
N MET A 63 -1.01 11.44 -3.64
CA MET A 63 -0.03 12.41 -3.13
C MET A 63 1.15 12.55 -4.09
N GLN A 64 2.01 13.56 -3.86
CA GLN A 64 3.24 13.72 -4.61
C GLN A 64 4.12 12.46 -4.47
N PRO A 65 4.62 11.91 -5.59
CA PRO A 65 5.50 10.75 -5.53
C PRO A 65 6.78 11.03 -4.75
N ILE A 66 7.27 10.01 -4.05
CA ILE A 66 8.54 10.04 -3.34
C ILE A 66 9.49 9.03 -3.95
N THR A 67 10.78 9.37 -4.00
CA THR A 67 11.83 8.46 -4.45
C THR A 67 12.66 8.01 -3.25
N THR A 68 12.82 6.71 -3.07
CA THR A 68 13.67 6.17 -1.99
C THR A 68 15.14 6.25 -2.37
N PHE A 69 16.00 6.67 -1.44
CA PHE A 69 17.43 6.81 -1.71
C PHE A 69 18.14 5.47 -1.93
N VAL A 70 17.77 4.43 -1.17
CA VAL A 70 18.50 3.14 -1.17
C VAL A 70 18.13 2.29 -2.38
N SER A 71 16.84 2.18 -2.70
CA SER A 71 16.35 1.30 -3.76
C SER A 71 15.96 2.05 -5.05
N ASN A 72 16.09 3.38 -5.08
CA ASN A 72 15.66 4.26 -6.18
C ASN A 72 14.22 3.97 -6.66
N SER A 73 13.35 3.57 -5.72
CA SER A 73 11.97 3.21 -6.00
C SER A 73 11.12 4.47 -6.04
N HIS A 74 10.32 4.62 -7.09
CA HIS A 74 9.36 5.71 -7.24
C HIS A 74 8.02 5.26 -6.67
N ILE A 75 7.62 5.83 -5.53
CA ILE A 75 6.44 5.43 -4.79
C ILE A 75 5.39 6.54 -4.93
N THR A 76 4.19 6.20 -5.39
CA THR A 76 3.06 7.13 -5.46
C THR A 76 2.05 6.75 -4.38
N PRO A 77 1.92 7.53 -3.29
CA PRO A 77 0.89 7.29 -2.29
C PRO A 77 -0.50 7.59 -2.85
N VAL A 78 -1.46 6.71 -2.57
CA VAL A 78 -2.86 6.78 -2.98
C VAL A 78 -3.74 6.88 -1.74
#